data_AF-A0A2A6ZW22-F1
#
_entry.id   AF-A0A2A6ZW22-F1
#
_cell.length_a   1.000
_cell.length_b   1.000
_cell.length_c   1.000
_cell.angle_alpha   90.00
_cell.angle_beta   90.00
_cell.angle_gamma   90.00
#
_symmetry.space_group_name_H-M   'P 1'
#
loop_
_entity.id
_entity.type
_entity.pdbx_description
1 polymer ?
#
loop_
_entity_poly.entity_id
_entity_poly.type
_entity_poly.pdbx_seq_one_letter_code
_entity_poly.pdbx_strand_id
1 'polypeptide(L)'
;VIYRPNMIHPLVAFSTTCVGYAVDFFDTTLGAPKPLPASDQIWPIKAVFNSLGVIGLLIFMVSFTLVLLDTPVFSALRSGEIVQPAPVQDSGAKAWYWVLLVIGAVFSGSSFLFCMNTVYSKTTNFFVQTGPLTIGTWAALCGVFAIFCSAVFYGAYGKKHGWSARRAGLYLNLEQLWKTIALAVIVIVVSFGLVFAAHYFFQVDYRMYVVAFKTFGADKVLIALRYLPFFLLFYVMNSISANCFNYNTIGGKNGNILIFAFFNALGAIFVVASQYIYFYTTGYQLYGLTEGQRIGPIWLFPCMVLLFVTPIMSRIIYKRTRNPYIAGLINAMFIVMISCSNTTTILGGGELIATTF
;
A
#
# COMPACT_ATOMS: atom_id res chain seq x y z
N VAL A 1 -34.92 -6.97 16.79
CA VAL A 1 -35.01 -6.29 15.48
C VAL A 1 -33.85 -6.77 14.62
N ILE A 2 -34.09 -7.19 13.37
CA ILE A 2 -33.02 -7.56 12.42
C ILE A 2 -33.04 -6.52 11.29
N TYR A 3 -31.97 -5.74 11.19
CA TYR A 3 -31.81 -4.76 10.13
C TYR A 3 -31.04 -5.36 8.95
N ARG A 4 -31.55 -5.15 7.72
CA ARG A 4 -30.90 -5.62 6.49
C ARG A 4 -30.64 -4.45 5.53
N PRO A 5 -29.59 -3.65 5.75
CA PRO A 5 -29.27 -2.51 4.92
C PRO A 5 -28.81 -2.94 3.50
N ASN A 6 -29.17 -2.17 2.48
CA ASN A 6 -28.71 -2.40 1.10
C ASN A 6 -27.28 -1.88 0.91
N MET A 7 -26.29 -2.60 1.44
CA MET A 7 -24.88 -2.26 1.29
C MET A 7 -23.96 -3.48 1.45
N ILE A 8 -22.72 -3.31 1.01
CA ILE A 8 -21.68 -4.32 1.15
C ILE A 8 -21.09 -4.30 2.57
N HIS A 9 -20.67 -5.46 3.08
CA HIS A 9 -20.03 -5.62 4.39
C HIS A 9 -19.01 -4.51 4.71
N PRO A 10 -18.05 -4.16 3.82
CA PRO A 10 -17.09 -3.13 4.14
C PRO A 10 -17.72 -1.74 4.39
N LEU A 11 -18.78 -1.37 3.69
CA LEU A 11 -19.43 -0.04 3.85
C LEU A 11 -20.24 0.10 5.14
N VAL A 12 -20.58 -1.01 5.82
CA VAL A 12 -21.37 -0.98 7.06
C VAL A 12 -20.69 -0.14 8.13
N ALA A 13 -19.36 -0.22 8.26
CA ALA A 13 -18.60 0.54 9.24
C ALA A 13 -18.47 2.03 8.92
N PHE A 14 -18.92 2.46 7.73
CA PHE A 14 -18.90 3.85 7.25
C PHE A 14 -20.30 4.34 6.84
N SER A 15 -21.37 3.71 7.35
CA SER A 15 -22.75 4.09 7.10
C SER A 15 -23.42 4.61 8.37
N THR A 16 -23.90 5.85 8.33
CA THR A 16 -24.67 6.45 9.43
C THR A 16 -25.95 5.68 9.71
N THR A 17 -26.59 5.13 8.68
CA THR A 17 -27.77 4.26 8.81
C THR A 17 -27.46 3.00 9.61
N CYS A 18 -26.38 2.29 9.28
CA CYS A 18 -26.01 1.06 9.99
C CYS A 18 -25.57 1.30 11.43
N VAL A 19 -24.84 2.39 11.67
CA VAL A 19 -24.49 2.79 13.03
C VAL A 19 -25.76 3.13 13.81
N GLY A 20 -26.72 3.81 13.20
CA GLY A 20 -28.02 4.11 13.82
C GLY A 20 -28.77 2.84 14.20
N TYR A 21 -28.84 1.85 13.31
CA TYR A 21 -29.43 0.55 13.60
C TYR A 21 -28.77 -0.18 14.77
N ALA A 22 -27.45 -0.09 14.90
CA ALA A 22 -26.74 -0.67 16.03
C ALA A 22 -27.08 0.06 17.34
N VAL A 23 -27.11 1.40 17.32
CA VAL A 23 -27.50 2.22 18.49
C VAL A 23 -28.94 1.91 18.92
N ASP A 24 -29.89 1.93 17.98
CA ASP A 24 -31.31 1.62 18.22
C ASP A 24 -31.47 0.22 18.83
N PHE A 25 -30.74 -0.77 18.30
CA PHE A 25 -30.79 -2.13 18.82
C PHE A 25 -30.35 -2.19 20.29
N PHE A 26 -29.22 -1.58 20.64
CA PHE A 26 -28.71 -1.61 22.01
C PHE A 26 -29.59 -0.78 22.96
N ASP A 27 -30.09 0.37 22.53
CA ASP A 27 -30.99 1.17 23.35
C ASP A 27 -32.33 0.44 23.61
N THR A 28 -32.89 -0.21 22.57
CA THR A 28 -34.14 -0.98 22.71
C THR A 28 -33.98 -2.22 23.60
N THR A 29 -32.84 -2.91 23.52
CA THR A 29 -32.66 -4.21 24.19
C THR A 29 -32.05 -4.11 25.58
N LEU A 30 -31.19 -3.12 25.82
CA LEU A 30 -30.48 -2.96 27.09
C LEU A 30 -30.88 -1.69 27.85
N GLY A 31 -31.39 -0.67 27.14
CA GLY A 31 -31.60 0.67 27.67
C GLY A 31 -30.30 1.45 27.85
N ALA A 32 -30.22 2.67 27.32
CA ALA A 32 -29.12 3.58 27.61
C ALA A 32 -29.38 4.38 28.91
N PRO A 33 -28.42 4.46 29.85
CA PRO A 33 -28.54 5.33 31.03
C PRO A 33 -28.70 6.82 30.67
N LYS A 34 -28.19 7.22 29.49
CA LYS A 34 -28.31 8.54 28.89
C LYS A 34 -28.62 8.36 27.39
N PRO A 35 -29.90 8.19 27.01
CA PRO A 35 -30.24 7.94 25.62
C PRO A 35 -29.97 9.19 24.78
N LEU A 36 -29.32 8.99 23.65
CA LEU A 36 -29.18 9.97 22.58
C LEU A 36 -29.90 9.43 21.35
N PRO A 37 -30.45 10.29 20.48
CA PRO A 37 -31.02 9.84 19.21
C PRO A 37 -29.99 9.03 18.41
N ALA A 38 -30.40 7.94 17.77
CA ALA A 38 -29.48 7.14 16.94
C ALA A 38 -28.87 7.92 15.77
N SER A 39 -29.44 9.06 15.40
CA SER A 39 -28.89 10.00 14.43
C SER A 39 -27.78 10.91 14.99
N ASP A 40 -27.61 10.98 16.31
CA ASP A 40 -26.60 11.80 16.98
C ASP A 40 -25.21 11.14 16.91
N GLN A 41 -24.59 11.25 15.74
CA GLN A 41 -23.36 10.55 15.39
C GLN A 41 -22.23 11.52 15.05
N ILE A 42 -21.26 11.65 15.96
CA ILE A 42 -20.08 12.52 15.76
C ILE A 42 -18.97 11.86 14.90
N TRP A 43 -19.00 10.54 14.73
CA TRP A 43 -17.94 9.79 14.06
C TRP A 43 -17.67 10.20 12.60
N PRO A 44 -18.63 10.68 11.77
CA PRO A 44 -18.32 11.11 10.40
C PRO A 44 -17.36 12.30 10.37
N ILE A 45 -17.56 13.27 11.27
CA ILE A 45 -16.66 14.42 11.43
C ILE A 45 -15.28 13.93 11.90
N LYS A 46 -15.26 13.01 12.90
CA LYS A 46 -14.01 12.35 13.33
C LYS A 46 -13.30 11.68 12.14
N ALA A 47 -14.02 10.96 11.28
CA ALA A 47 -13.44 10.30 10.11
C ALA A 47 -12.79 11.28 9.14
N VAL A 48 -13.38 12.45 8.90
CA VAL A 48 -12.78 13.53 8.08
C VAL A 48 -11.45 13.99 8.67
N PHE A 49 -11.39 14.29 9.97
CA PHE A 49 -10.16 14.73 10.63
C PHE A 49 -9.10 13.63 10.71
N ASN A 50 -9.51 12.38 10.91
CA ASN A 50 -8.62 11.24 10.83
C ASN A 50 -7.98 11.13 9.42
N SER A 51 -8.77 11.32 8.36
CA SER A 51 -8.26 11.37 6.97
C SER A 51 -7.26 12.50 6.75
N LEU A 52 -7.51 13.68 7.31
CA LEU A 52 -6.55 14.79 7.28
C LEU A 52 -5.24 14.41 7.99
N GLY A 53 -5.33 13.73 9.13
CA GLY A 53 -4.16 13.18 9.84
C GLY A 53 -3.37 12.20 8.97
N VAL A 54 -4.06 11.26 8.31
CA VAL A 54 -3.45 10.28 7.38
C VAL A 54 -2.68 11.00 6.26
N ILE A 55 -3.30 11.99 5.62
CA ILE A 55 -2.67 12.79 4.57
C ILE A 55 -1.47 13.56 5.12
N GLY A 56 -1.62 14.20 6.29
CA GLY A 56 -0.56 14.92 6.97
C GLY A 56 0.65 14.05 7.29
N LEU A 57 0.44 12.82 7.75
CA LEU A 57 1.53 11.87 8.02
C LEU A 57 2.28 11.48 6.74
N LEU A 58 1.58 11.23 5.63
CA LEU A 58 2.22 10.91 4.35
C LEU A 58 3.02 12.09 3.79
N ILE A 59 2.50 13.32 3.93
CA ILE A 59 3.23 14.55 3.58
C ILE A 59 4.46 14.71 4.48
N PHE A 60 4.32 14.46 5.79
CA PHE A 60 5.42 14.51 6.73
C PHE A 60 6.52 13.53 6.34
N MET A 61 6.21 12.27 6.01
CA MET A 61 7.20 11.27 5.59
C MET A 61 8.06 11.77 4.42
N VAL A 62 7.42 12.32 3.38
CA VAL A 62 8.13 12.87 2.22
C VAL A 62 8.93 14.12 2.61
N SER A 63 8.32 15.06 3.31
CA SER A 63 8.95 16.34 3.67
C SER A 63 10.14 16.14 4.59
N PHE A 64 9.99 15.29 5.60
CA PHE A 64 11.05 14.93 6.54
C PHE A 64 12.20 14.22 5.85
N THR A 65 11.91 13.31 4.91
CA THR A 65 12.93 12.70 4.04
C THR A 65 13.73 13.78 3.32
N LEU A 66 13.07 14.76 2.71
CA LEU A 66 13.73 15.83 1.95
C LEU A 66 14.53 16.77 2.84
N VAL A 67 14.03 17.11 4.03
CA VAL A 67 14.75 17.96 5.00
C VAL A 67 16.01 17.26 5.50
N LEU A 68 15.97 15.95 5.74
CA LEU A 68 17.15 15.20 6.17
C LEU A 68 18.28 15.27 5.13
N LEU A 69 17.97 15.33 3.83
CA LEU A 69 18.98 15.49 2.77
C LEU A 69 19.77 16.80 2.87
N ASP A 70 19.29 17.80 3.60
CA ASP A 70 19.98 19.07 3.79
C ASP A 70 20.90 19.05 5.02
N THR A 71 20.94 17.94 5.77
CA THR A 71 21.86 17.74 6.89
C THR A 71 23.25 17.27 6.42
N PRO A 72 24.33 17.58 7.15
CA PRO A 72 25.68 17.12 6.78
C PRO A 72 25.81 15.60 6.64
N VAL A 73 25.02 14.84 7.41
CA VAL A 73 25.05 13.38 7.40
C VAL A 73 24.51 12.83 6.07
N PHE A 74 23.38 13.34 5.59
CA PHE A 74 22.68 12.78 4.43
C PHE A 74 22.82 13.60 3.14
N SER A 75 23.55 14.72 3.16
CA SER A 75 23.83 15.54 1.96
C SER A 75 24.44 14.74 0.80
N ALA A 76 25.21 13.69 1.09
CA ALA A 76 25.76 12.76 0.08
C ALA A 76 24.69 12.00 -0.74
N LEU A 77 23.44 11.96 -0.27
CA LEU A 77 22.31 11.36 -0.98
C LEU A 77 21.54 12.37 -1.84
N ARG A 78 21.82 13.67 -1.69
CA ARG A 78 21.16 14.72 -2.46
C ARG A 78 21.74 14.76 -3.87
N SER A 79 20.87 14.81 -4.87
CA SER A 79 21.29 15.03 -6.25
C SER A 79 21.67 16.50 -6.44
N GLY A 80 22.72 16.76 -7.22
CA GLY A 80 23.16 18.11 -7.57
C GLY A 80 22.15 18.88 -8.44
N GLU A 81 21.23 18.18 -9.09
CA GLU A 81 20.18 18.76 -9.94
C GLU A 81 18.85 18.05 -9.74
N ILE A 82 17.74 18.70 -10.13
CA ILE A 82 16.43 18.06 -10.12
C ILE A 82 16.35 17.08 -11.30
N VAL A 83 16.12 15.80 -11.02
CA VAL A 83 16.01 14.77 -12.07
C VAL A 83 14.82 15.05 -12.98
N GLN A 84 15.08 15.13 -14.28
CA GLN A 84 14.08 15.38 -15.32
C GLN A 84 13.58 14.07 -15.96
N PRO A 85 12.35 14.05 -16.51
CA PRO A 85 11.86 12.90 -17.28
C PRO A 85 12.75 12.65 -18.50
N ALA A 86 12.98 11.37 -18.82
CA ALA A 86 13.64 11.00 -20.07
C ALA A 86 12.72 11.26 -21.27
N PRO A 87 13.21 11.81 -22.39
CA PRO A 87 12.41 11.92 -23.62
C PRO A 87 12.08 10.52 -24.14
N VAL A 88 10.85 10.34 -24.63
CA VAL A 88 10.48 9.14 -25.40
C VAL A 88 11.21 9.19 -26.74
N GLN A 89 12.08 8.21 -26.97
CA GLN A 89 12.99 8.23 -28.12
C GLN A 89 12.29 7.88 -29.44
N ASP A 90 11.40 6.89 -29.43
CA ASP A 90 10.71 6.38 -30.63
C ASP A 90 9.36 5.71 -30.28
N SER A 91 8.68 5.19 -31.30
CA SER A 91 7.42 4.44 -31.16
C SER A 91 7.57 3.13 -30.38
N GLY A 92 8.74 2.50 -30.43
CA GLY A 92 9.08 1.30 -29.66
C GLY A 92 9.17 1.57 -28.16
N ALA A 93 9.83 2.65 -27.73
CA ALA A 93 9.84 3.10 -26.33
C ALA A 93 8.41 3.34 -25.81
N LYS A 94 7.57 3.97 -26.64
CA LYS A 94 6.16 4.20 -26.30
C LYS A 94 5.38 2.88 -26.18
N ALA A 95 5.61 1.93 -27.09
CA ALA A 95 4.97 0.62 -27.03
C ALA A 95 5.39 -0.16 -25.76
N TRP A 96 6.69 -0.24 -25.47
CA TRP A 96 7.21 -0.88 -24.25
C TRP A 96 6.60 -0.32 -22.98
N TYR A 97 6.49 1.00 -22.88
CA TYR A 97 5.86 1.66 -21.74
C TYR A 97 4.42 1.16 -21.52
N TRP A 98 3.57 1.23 -22.55
CA TRP A 98 2.17 0.84 -22.40
C TRP A 98 1.98 -0.67 -22.20
N VAL A 99 2.70 -1.49 -22.96
CA VAL A 99 2.60 -2.95 -22.88
C VAL A 99 3.00 -3.44 -21.48
N LEU A 100 4.11 -2.95 -20.93
CA LEU A 100 4.58 -3.39 -19.61
C LEU A 100 3.65 -2.90 -18.48
N LEU A 101 3.05 -1.72 -18.60
CA LEU A 101 2.05 -1.26 -17.64
C LEU A 101 0.80 -2.14 -17.65
N VAL A 102 0.27 -2.46 -18.83
CA VAL A 102 -0.92 -3.34 -18.98
C VAL A 102 -0.62 -4.74 -18.46
N ILE A 103 0.50 -5.34 -18.89
CA ILE A 103 0.90 -6.69 -18.47
C ILE A 103 1.14 -6.72 -16.94
N GLY A 104 1.75 -5.68 -16.38
CA GLY A 104 1.94 -5.55 -14.93
C GLY A 104 0.62 -5.51 -14.16
N ALA A 105 -0.36 -4.74 -14.63
CA ALA A 105 -1.69 -4.67 -14.01
C ALA A 105 -2.45 -6.01 -14.10
N VAL A 106 -2.41 -6.67 -15.26
CA VAL A 106 -3.03 -8.01 -15.45
C VAL A 106 -2.37 -9.03 -14.53
N PHE A 107 -1.04 -9.10 -14.52
CA PHE A 107 -0.31 -10.03 -13.64
C PHE A 107 -0.61 -9.75 -12.17
N SER A 108 -0.68 -8.48 -11.76
CA SER A 108 -1.03 -8.09 -10.40
C SER A 108 -2.41 -8.61 -9.99
N GLY A 109 -3.44 -8.40 -10.81
CA GLY A 109 -4.78 -8.95 -10.55
C GLY A 109 -4.80 -10.48 -10.50
N SER A 110 -4.20 -11.15 -11.49
CA SER A 110 -4.16 -12.62 -11.56
C SER A 110 -3.38 -13.26 -10.41
N SER A 111 -2.23 -12.70 -10.05
CA SER A 111 -1.41 -13.20 -8.93
C SER A 111 -2.07 -12.96 -7.57
N PHE A 112 -2.85 -11.88 -7.41
CA PHE A 112 -3.69 -11.73 -6.23
C PHE A 112 -4.74 -12.83 -6.14
N LEU A 113 -5.47 -13.09 -7.24
CA LEU A 113 -6.45 -14.19 -7.26
C LEU A 113 -5.80 -15.54 -6.96
N PHE A 114 -4.58 -15.79 -7.46
CA PHE A 114 -3.80 -16.96 -7.08
C PHE A 114 -3.55 -16.98 -5.55
N CYS A 115 -2.96 -15.94 -4.96
CA CYS A 115 -2.67 -15.89 -3.53
C CYS A 115 -3.93 -16.04 -2.66
N MET A 116 -5.03 -15.41 -3.07
CA MET A 116 -6.32 -15.50 -2.39
C MET A 116 -6.84 -16.95 -2.33
N ASN A 117 -6.59 -17.75 -3.37
CA ASN A 117 -7.05 -19.14 -3.44
C ASN A 117 -6.02 -20.16 -2.89
N THR A 118 -4.73 -19.86 -2.93
CA THR A 118 -3.68 -20.85 -2.62
C THR A 118 -2.86 -20.55 -1.36
N VAL A 119 -2.83 -19.31 -0.91
CA VAL A 119 -2.01 -18.84 0.23
C VAL A 119 -2.88 -18.41 1.42
N TYR A 120 -4.10 -17.94 1.17
CA TYR A 120 -5.02 -17.54 2.25
C TYR A 120 -5.11 -18.62 3.33
N SER A 121 -5.00 -18.19 4.59
CA SER A 121 -5.07 -19.03 5.80
C SER A 121 -3.92 -20.02 6.02
N LYS A 122 -2.94 -20.11 5.12
CA LYS A 122 -1.79 -21.04 5.27
C LYS A 122 -0.69 -20.49 6.18
N THR A 123 -1.08 -20.04 7.37
CA THR A 123 -0.16 -19.50 8.37
C THR A 123 0.72 -20.61 8.96
N THR A 124 1.91 -20.24 9.43
CA THR A 124 2.86 -21.14 10.09
C THR A 124 3.31 -20.54 11.42
N ASN A 125 4.07 -21.29 12.22
CA ASN A 125 4.70 -20.77 13.44
C ASN A 125 5.65 -19.58 13.19
N PHE A 126 6.15 -19.45 11.95
CA PHE A 126 6.97 -18.31 11.55
C PHE A 126 6.09 -17.17 11.00
N PHE A 127 5.19 -17.49 10.06
CA PHE A 127 4.25 -16.57 9.43
C PHE A 127 2.86 -16.67 10.06
N VAL A 128 2.68 -15.99 11.19
CA VAL A 128 1.53 -16.12 12.10
C VAL A 128 0.30 -15.25 11.75
N GLN A 129 0.30 -14.56 10.62
CA GLN A 129 -0.77 -13.64 10.21
C GLN A 129 -1.21 -13.90 8.76
N THR A 130 -2.50 -14.18 8.58
CA THR A 130 -3.13 -14.49 7.28
C THR A 130 -3.01 -13.33 6.29
N GLY A 131 -3.42 -12.12 6.68
CA GLY A 131 -3.41 -10.94 5.81
C GLY A 131 -2.02 -10.59 5.27
N PRO A 132 -1.02 -10.33 6.13
CA PRO A 132 0.36 -10.07 5.73
C PRO A 132 1.02 -11.20 4.95
N LEU A 133 0.64 -12.47 5.20
CA LEU A 133 1.13 -13.57 4.40
C LEU A 133 0.57 -13.50 2.98
N THR A 134 -0.76 -13.41 2.81
CA THR A 134 -1.40 -13.35 1.50
C THR A 134 -0.96 -12.11 0.71
N ILE A 135 -1.00 -10.92 1.32
CA ILE A 135 -0.61 -9.65 0.69
C ILE A 135 0.90 -9.60 0.46
N GLY A 136 1.70 -10.11 1.40
CA GLY A 136 3.16 -10.23 1.25
C GLY A 136 3.52 -11.13 0.08
N THR A 137 2.97 -12.35 -0.01
CA THR A 137 3.23 -13.25 -1.14
C THR A 137 2.80 -12.62 -2.46
N TRP A 138 1.65 -11.94 -2.52
CA TRP A 138 1.25 -11.18 -3.70
C TRP A 138 2.27 -10.10 -4.07
N ALA A 139 2.71 -9.30 -3.10
CA ALA A 139 3.74 -8.28 -3.28
C ALA A 139 5.04 -8.91 -3.83
N ALA A 140 5.51 -10.00 -3.23
CA ALA A 140 6.72 -10.70 -3.67
C ALA A 140 6.62 -11.20 -5.12
N LEU A 141 5.48 -11.81 -5.50
CA LEU A 141 5.22 -12.24 -6.88
C LEU A 141 5.26 -11.05 -7.85
N CYS A 142 4.61 -9.94 -7.52
CA CYS A 142 4.66 -8.71 -8.32
C CYS A 142 6.06 -8.12 -8.42
N GLY A 143 6.85 -8.15 -7.33
CA GLY A 143 8.23 -7.68 -7.30
C GLY A 143 9.14 -8.51 -8.22
N VAL A 144 9.06 -9.84 -8.11
CA VAL A 144 9.80 -10.78 -8.98
C VAL A 144 9.42 -10.58 -10.44
N PHE A 145 8.12 -10.43 -10.72
CA PHE A 145 7.64 -10.18 -12.08
C PHE A 145 8.13 -8.84 -12.64
N ALA A 146 8.13 -7.78 -11.84
CA ALA A 146 8.66 -6.47 -12.24
C ALA A 146 10.18 -6.51 -12.51
N ILE A 147 10.95 -7.31 -11.75
CA ILE A 147 12.37 -7.58 -12.04
C ILE A 147 12.50 -8.27 -13.40
N PHE A 148 11.71 -9.32 -13.65
CA PHE A 148 11.70 -10.03 -14.91
C PHE A 148 11.37 -9.10 -16.10
N CYS A 149 10.29 -8.31 -16.01
CA CYS A 149 9.92 -7.34 -17.04
C CYS A 149 11.02 -6.31 -17.30
N SER A 150 11.70 -5.84 -16.25
CA SER A 150 12.80 -4.88 -16.35
C SER A 150 14.01 -5.49 -17.05
N ALA A 151 14.33 -6.76 -16.77
CA ALA A 151 15.39 -7.50 -17.44
C ALA A 151 15.08 -7.74 -18.92
N VAL A 152 13.84 -8.14 -19.24
CA VAL A 152 13.37 -8.32 -20.63
C VAL A 152 13.43 -7.00 -21.40
N PHE A 153 12.92 -5.91 -20.82
CA PHE A 153 13.02 -4.58 -21.42
C PHE A 153 14.47 -4.18 -21.69
N TYR A 154 15.36 -4.37 -20.71
CA TYR A 154 16.78 -4.04 -20.86
C TYR A 154 17.43 -4.85 -21.98
N GLY A 155 17.24 -6.16 -22.01
CA GLY A 155 17.84 -7.04 -23.02
C GLY A 155 17.29 -6.82 -24.43
N ALA A 156 15.97 -6.67 -24.55
CA ALA A 156 15.29 -6.57 -25.85
C ALA A 156 15.37 -5.16 -26.47
N TYR A 157 15.36 -4.11 -25.64
CA TYR A 157 15.27 -2.73 -26.11
C TYR A 157 16.28 -1.80 -25.44
N GLY A 158 16.28 -1.71 -24.11
CA GLY A 158 17.01 -0.68 -23.35
C GLY A 158 18.51 -0.64 -23.64
N LYS A 159 19.19 -1.79 -23.75
CA LYS A 159 20.63 -1.88 -24.01
C LYS A 159 21.02 -1.25 -25.35
N LYS A 160 20.21 -1.48 -26.40
CA LYS A 160 20.45 -0.93 -27.75
C LYS A 160 20.13 0.56 -27.86
N HIS A 161 19.32 1.08 -26.93
CA HIS A 161 18.81 2.47 -26.92
C HIS A 161 19.42 3.31 -25.79
N GLY A 162 20.61 2.92 -25.33
CA GLY A 162 21.44 3.69 -24.39
C GLY A 162 20.93 3.74 -22.95
N TRP A 163 20.00 2.88 -22.53
CA TRP A 163 19.57 2.82 -21.13
C TRP A 163 20.76 2.50 -20.21
N SER A 164 20.89 3.24 -19.10
CA SER A 164 22.03 3.11 -18.20
C SER A 164 21.57 3.06 -16.75
N ALA A 165 21.83 1.92 -16.10
CA ALA A 165 21.60 1.73 -14.67
C ALA A 165 22.35 2.77 -13.81
N ARG A 166 23.54 3.22 -14.23
CA ARG A 166 24.29 4.26 -13.53
C ARG A 166 23.59 5.61 -13.61
N ARG A 167 23.15 6.02 -14.81
CA ARG A 167 22.38 7.28 -14.98
C ARG A 167 21.03 7.24 -14.26
N ALA A 168 20.44 6.06 -14.16
CA ALA A 168 19.19 5.83 -13.44
C ALA A 168 19.36 5.72 -11.90
N GLY A 169 20.59 5.82 -11.37
CA GLY A 169 20.84 5.83 -9.93
C GLY A 169 20.80 4.46 -9.25
N LEU A 170 20.92 3.36 -10.01
CA LEU A 170 20.95 2.00 -9.46
C LEU A 170 22.32 1.61 -8.88
N TYR A 171 23.37 2.38 -9.20
CA TYR A 171 24.70 2.18 -8.61
C TYR A 171 24.88 3.14 -7.44
N LEU A 172 25.00 2.58 -6.25
CA LEU A 172 25.38 3.29 -5.03
C LEU A 172 26.79 2.86 -4.61
N ASN A 173 27.60 3.80 -4.14
CA ASN A 173 28.80 3.44 -3.39
C ASN A 173 28.42 3.01 -1.96
N LEU A 174 29.38 2.49 -1.19
CA LEU A 174 29.11 1.99 0.16
C LEU A 174 28.55 3.08 1.09
N GLU A 175 29.06 4.31 0.98
CA GLU A 175 28.61 5.46 1.76
C GLU A 175 27.13 5.78 1.49
N GLN A 176 26.75 5.86 0.21
CA GLN A 176 25.39 6.11 -0.22
C GLN A 176 24.47 4.95 0.19
N LEU A 177 24.94 3.71 0.12
CA LEU A 177 24.14 2.54 0.49
C LEU A 177 23.72 2.58 1.96
N TRP A 178 24.68 2.71 2.89
CA TRP A 178 24.33 2.72 4.32
C TRP A 178 23.51 3.96 4.70
N LYS A 179 23.83 5.13 4.13
CA LYS A 179 23.06 6.36 4.36
C LYS A 179 21.62 6.23 3.86
N THR A 180 21.41 5.55 2.73
CA THR A 180 20.07 5.29 2.20
C THR A 180 19.22 4.46 3.17
N ILE A 181 19.82 3.40 3.72
CA ILE A 181 19.15 2.52 4.69
C ILE A 181 18.88 3.30 5.98
N ALA A 182 19.89 3.99 6.52
CA ALA A 182 19.78 4.76 7.76
C ALA A 182 18.71 5.86 7.67
N LEU A 183 18.68 6.62 6.58
CA LEU A 183 17.67 7.65 6.35
C LEU A 183 16.27 7.06 6.27
N ALA A 184 16.08 5.96 5.54
CA ALA A 184 14.78 5.29 5.46
C ALA A 184 14.29 4.79 6.83
N VAL A 185 15.19 4.20 7.64
CA VAL A 185 14.86 3.74 8.99
C VAL A 185 14.48 4.91 9.90
N ILE A 186 15.25 6.00 9.90
CA ILE A 186 14.96 7.20 10.69
C ILE A 186 13.59 7.77 10.33
N VAL A 187 13.26 7.88 9.04
CA VAL A 187 11.95 8.38 8.59
C VAL A 187 10.82 7.51 9.15
N ILE A 188 10.96 6.19 9.13
CA ILE A 188 9.93 5.28 9.67
C ILE A 188 9.80 5.36 11.17
N VAL A 189 10.93 5.33 11.89
CA VAL A 189 10.94 5.42 13.36
C VAL A 189 10.31 6.73 13.82
N VAL A 190 10.68 7.86 13.21
CA VAL A 190 10.12 9.17 13.56
C VAL A 190 8.64 9.26 13.17
N SER A 191 8.24 8.73 12.01
CA SER A 191 6.83 8.77 11.57
C SER A 191 5.92 7.97 12.49
N PHE A 192 6.32 6.75 12.90
CA PHE A 192 5.57 6.01 13.92
C PHE A 192 5.71 6.63 15.31
N GLY A 193 6.86 7.22 15.65
CA GLY A 193 7.02 8.00 16.87
C GLY A 193 6.00 9.13 16.99
N LEU A 194 5.72 9.83 15.88
CA LEU A 194 4.65 10.84 15.81
C LEU A 194 3.26 10.22 15.99
N VAL A 195 2.97 9.08 15.36
CA VAL A 195 1.70 8.37 15.56
C VAL A 195 1.51 8.00 17.04
N PHE A 196 2.53 7.47 17.70
CA PHE A 196 2.49 7.12 19.12
C PHE A 196 2.34 8.35 20.02
N ALA A 197 3.11 9.42 19.75
CA ALA A 197 3.01 10.67 20.51
C ALA A 197 1.63 11.30 20.36
N ALA A 198 1.10 11.39 19.14
CA ALA A 198 -0.20 11.99 18.89
C ALA A 198 -1.35 11.18 19.50
N HIS A 199 -1.26 9.84 19.48
CA HIS A 199 -2.18 9.00 20.22
C HIS A 199 -2.07 9.21 21.73
N TYR A 200 -0.86 9.24 22.29
CA TYR A 200 -0.63 9.38 23.73
C TYR A 200 -1.12 10.74 24.27
N PHE A 201 -0.67 11.85 23.67
CA PHE A 201 -0.96 13.20 24.17
C PHE A 201 -2.34 13.73 23.76
N PHE A 202 -2.84 13.34 22.58
CA PHE A 202 -4.02 13.96 21.98
C PHE A 202 -5.13 12.96 21.63
N GLN A 203 -4.93 11.65 21.85
CA GLN A 203 -5.88 10.60 21.48
C GLN A 203 -6.25 10.64 19.98
N VAL A 204 -5.33 11.13 19.15
CA VAL A 204 -5.50 11.24 17.70
C VAL A 204 -5.46 9.86 17.06
N ASP A 205 -6.30 9.69 16.06
CA ASP A 205 -6.55 8.42 15.39
C ASP A 205 -6.29 8.56 13.87
N TYR A 206 -5.20 7.99 13.37
CA TYR A 206 -4.84 8.07 11.95
C TYR A 206 -5.51 6.94 11.13
N ARG A 207 -6.84 6.86 11.19
CA ARG A 207 -7.62 5.84 10.48
C ARG A 207 -8.68 6.44 9.58
N MET A 208 -8.57 6.15 8.29
CA MET A 208 -9.64 6.32 7.31
C MET A 208 -10.10 4.94 6.87
N TYR A 209 -11.18 4.46 7.49
CA TYR A 209 -11.75 3.15 7.22
C TYR A 209 -10.71 2.02 7.44
N VAL A 210 -10.32 1.32 6.38
CA VAL A 210 -9.30 0.24 6.38
C VAL A 210 -7.87 0.74 6.19
N VAL A 211 -7.66 2.01 5.83
CA VAL A 211 -6.34 2.66 5.85
C VAL A 211 -6.09 3.14 7.27
N ALA A 212 -5.26 2.40 8.01
CA ALA A 212 -5.13 2.59 9.44
C ALA A 212 -3.67 2.66 9.92
N PHE A 213 -3.21 3.82 10.38
CA PHE A 213 -1.88 4.04 10.93
C PHE A 213 -1.97 4.15 12.46
N LYS A 214 -2.12 3.02 13.14
CA LYS A 214 -2.34 2.99 14.59
C LYS A 214 -1.08 2.62 15.37
N THR A 215 -1.11 2.89 16.67
CA THR A 215 -0.14 2.34 17.62
C THR A 215 -0.25 0.82 17.70
N PHE A 216 0.85 0.18 18.09
CA PHE A 216 0.95 -1.28 18.14
C PHE A 216 1.84 -1.72 19.30
N GLY A 217 1.68 -2.98 19.72
CA GLY A 217 2.58 -3.62 20.67
C GLY A 217 3.96 -3.87 20.05
N ALA A 218 4.99 -3.96 20.89
CA ALA A 218 6.37 -4.20 20.44
C ALA A 218 6.53 -5.53 19.69
N ASP A 219 5.66 -6.52 19.96
CA ASP A 219 5.60 -7.79 19.25
C ASP A 219 5.40 -7.62 17.74
N LYS A 220 4.65 -6.58 17.32
CA LYS A 220 4.37 -6.31 15.90
C LYS A 220 5.61 -5.93 15.12
N VAL A 221 6.63 -5.35 15.76
CA VAL A 221 7.90 -5.03 15.09
C VAL A 221 8.60 -6.31 14.66
N LEU A 222 8.74 -7.29 15.57
CA LEU A 222 9.37 -8.57 15.27
C LEU A 222 8.56 -9.38 14.24
N ILE A 223 7.23 -9.36 14.33
CA ILE A 223 6.37 -10.00 13.34
C ILE A 223 6.56 -9.34 11.96
N ALA A 224 6.52 -8.01 11.88
CA ALA A 224 6.70 -7.29 10.63
C ALA A 224 8.05 -7.55 9.97
N LEU A 225 9.12 -7.70 10.74
CA LEU A 225 10.45 -8.06 10.22
C LEU A 225 10.45 -9.41 9.49
N ARG A 226 9.61 -10.37 9.89
CA ARG A 226 9.48 -11.68 9.20
C ARG A 226 8.83 -11.52 7.83
N TYR A 227 7.87 -10.59 7.70
CA TYR A 227 7.17 -10.31 6.44
C TYR A 227 7.89 -9.28 5.56
N LEU A 228 8.75 -8.45 6.13
CA LEU A 228 9.43 -7.34 5.46
C LEU A 228 10.12 -7.75 4.13
N PRO A 229 10.79 -8.91 4.00
CA PRO A 229 11.39 -9.32 2.72
C PRO A 229 10.41 -9.32 1.54
N PHE A 230 9.17 -9.75 1.75
CA PHE A 230 8.15 -9.77 0.70
C PHE A 230 7.80 -8.35 0.22
N PHE A 231 7.67 -7.42 1.17
CA PHE A 231 7.35 -6.03 0.88
C PHE A 231 8.55 -5.29 0.28
N LEU A 232 9.78 -5.62 0.67
CA LEU A 232 11.00 -5.09 0.07
C LEU A 232 11.10 -5.46 -1.41
N LEU A 233 10.87 -6.74 -1.74
CA LEU A 233 10.89 -7.21 -3.13
C LEU A 233 9.95 -6.38 -4.02
N PHE A 234 8.75 -6.08 -3.53
CA PHE A 234 7.81 -5.24 -4.26
C PHE A 234 8.18 -3.76 -4.24
N TYR A 235 8.23 -3.12 -3.08
CA TYR A 235 8.25 -1.66 -2.99
C TYR A 235 9.59 -1.06 -3.46
N VAL A 236 10.71 -1.78 -3.28
CA VAL A 236 11.99 -1.38 -3.87
C VAL A 236 11.90 -1.47 -5.39
N MET A 237 11.43 -2.60 -5.93
CA MET A 237 11.30 -2.76 -7.38
C MET A 237 10.27 -1.80 -7.97
N ASN A 238 9.15 -1.54 -7.31
CA ASN A 238 8.14 -0.58 -7.73
C ASN A 238 8.72 0.84 -7.80
N SER A 239 9.52 1.23 -6.82
CA SER A 239 10.24 2.52 -6.83
C SER A 239 11.26 2.61 -7.97
N ILE A 240 11.98 1.51 -8.27
CA ILE A 240 12.88 1.41 -9.41
C ILE A 240 12.08 1.49 -10.73
N SER A 241 11.01 0.72 -10.88
CA SER A 241 10.16 0.70 -12.06
C SER A 241 9.59 2.09 -12.33
N ALA A 242 9.04 2.76 -11.32
CA ALA A 242 8.48 4.10 -11.43
C ALA A 242 9.54 5.11 -11.91
N ASN A 243 10.75 5.08 -11.35
CA ASN A 243 11.70 6.18 -11.51
C ASN A 243 12.82 5.94 -12.52
N CYS A 244 13.27 4.69 -12.65
CA CYS A 244 14.43 4.31 -13.48
C CYS A 244 14.00 3.79 -14.87
N PHE A 245 12.81 3.21 -14.97
CA PHE A 245 12.30 2.64 -16.23
C PHE A 245 11.14 3.44 -16.82
N ASN A 246 10.28 4.03 -15.98
CA ASN A 246 9.04 4.68 -16.42
C ASN A 246 9.01 6.21 -16.26
N TYR A 247 10.08 6.84 -15.76
CA TYR A 247 10.15 8.30 -15.68
C TYR A 247 10.50 8.92 -17.04
N ASN A 248 9.47 9.15 -17.85
CA ASN A 248 9.60 9.70 -19.19
C ASN A 248 8.58 10.83 -19.44
N THR A 249 8.59 11.39 -20.65
CA THR A 249 7.74 12.52 -21.04
C THR A 249 6.29 12.17 -21.37
N ILE A 250 5.88 10.89 -21.33
CA ILE A 250 4.49 10.47 -21.58
C ILE A 250 3.57 11.05 -20.51
N GLY A 251 2.52 11.76 -20.91
CA GLY A 251 1.60 12.43 -19.99
C GLY A 251 2.11 13.78 -19.45
N GLY A 252 3.22 14.30 -19.97
CA GLY A 252 3.75 15.62 -19.60
C GLY A 252 4.32 15.68 -18.18
N LYS A 253 4.44 16.91 -17.63
CA LYS A 253 5.19 17.20 -16.39
C LYS A 253 4.77 16.36 -15.18
N ASN A 254 3.45 16.19 -14.98
CA ASN A 254 2.89 15.49 -13.83
C ASN A 254 2.04 14.26 -14.22
N GLY A 255 1.64 14.11 -15.49
CA GLY A 255 0.77 12.99 -15.89
C GLY A 255 1.47 11.64 -15.94
N ASN A 256 2.78 11.59 -16.23
CA ASN A 256 3.54 10.33 -16.24
C ASN A 256 3.37 9.52 -14.95
N ILE A 257 3.55 10.18 -13.80
CA ILE A 257 3.48 9.48 -12.52
C ILE A 257 2.05 9.10 -12.15
N LEU A 258 1.04 9.87 -12.56
CA LEU A 258 -0.37 9.54 -12.34
C LEU A 258 -0.80 8.33 -13.18
N ILE A 259 -0.33 8.24 -14.43
CA ILE A 259 -0.54 7.06 -15.28
C ILE A 259 0.10 5.84 -14.61
N PHE A 260 1.39 5.94 -14.22
CA PHE A 260 2.07 4.83 -13.56
C PHE A 260 1.36 4.41 -12.26
N ALA A 261 0.98 5.38 -11.41
CA ALA A 261 0.26 5.13 -10.16
C ALA A 261 -1.09 4.44 -10.38
N PHE A 262 -1.84 4.86 -11.40
CA PHE A 262 -3.09 4.22 -11.78
C PHE A 262 -2.87 2.76 -12.17
N PHE A 263 -1.93 2.46 -13.07
CA PHE A 263 -1.61 1.10 -13.47
C PHE A 263 -1.04 0.24 -12.33
N ASN A 264 -0.29 0.84 -11.40
CA ASN A 264 0.21 0.17 -10.22
C ASN A 264 -0.92 -0.28 -9.28
N ALA A 265 -2.03 0.46 -9.23
CA ALA A 265 -3.22 0.11 -8.46
C ALA A 265 -4.27 -0.69 -9.27
N LEU A 266 -4.17 -0.70 -10.60
CA LEU A 266 -5.24 -1.16 -11.51
C LEU A 266 -5.62 -2.63 -11.30
N GLY A 267 -4.65 -3.51 -11.02
CA GLY A 267 -4.93 -4.91 -10.72
C GLY A 267 -5.83 -5.06 -9.48
N ALA A 268 -5.57 -4.30 -8.42
CA ALA A 268 -6.38 -4.27 -7.22
C ALA A 268 -7.77 -3.66 -7.48
N ILE A 269 -7.82 -2.54 -8.21
CA ILE A 269 -9.05 -1.86 -8.60
C ILE A 269 -9.96 -2.82 -9.38
N PHE A 270 -9.41 -3.55 -10.34
CA PHE A 270 -10.17 -4.49 -11.15
C PHE A 270 -10.80 -5.61 -10.33
N VAL A 271 -10.03 -6.24 -9.41
CA VAL A 271 -10.55 -7.32 -8.55
C VAL A 271 -11.66 -6.83 -7.61
N VAL A 272 -11.50 -5.63 -7.03
CA VAL A 272 -12.53 -5.02 -6.17
C VAL A 272 -13.77 -4.69 -7.00
N ALA A 273 -13.59 -4.05 -8.15
CA ALA A 273 -14.69 -3.67 -9.03
C ALA A 273 -15.46 -4.89 -9.53
N SER A 274 -14.78 -5.95 -9.98
CA SER A 274 -15.44 -7.17 -10.45
C SER A 274 -16.27 -7.84 -9.36
N GLN A 275 -15.72 -7.94 -8.13
CA GLN A 275 -16.43 -8.51 -6.97
C GLN A 275 -17.73 -7.76 -6.68
N TYR A 276 -17.65 -6.43 -6.52
CA TYR A 276 -18.75 -5.65 -5.98
C TYR A 276 -19.73 -5.14 -7.04
N ILE A 277 -19.30 -4.93 -8.29
CA ILE A 277 -20.23 -4.69 -9.40
C ILE A 277 -21.10 -5.93 -9.62
N TYR A 278 -20.50 -7.13 -9.66
CA TYR A 278 -21.24 -8.38 -9.82
C TYR A 278 -22.18 -8.64 -8.63
N PHE A 279 -21.74 -8.35 -7.40
CA PHE A 279 -22.61 -8.45 -6.22
C PHE A 279 -23.80 -7.50 -6.29
N TYR A 280 -23.57 -6.25 -6.72
CA TYR A 280 -24.65 -5.27 -6.86
C TYR A 280 -25.67 -5.68 -7.95
N THR A 281 -25.22 -6.28 -9.05
CA THR A 281 -26.11 -6.64 -10.17
C THR A 281 -26.83 -7.97 -9.97
N THR A 282 -26.23 -8.94 -9.25
CA THR A 282 -26.76 -10.31 -9.15
C THR A 282 -27.24 -10.69 -7.74
N GLY A 283 -26.80 -9.98 -6.70
CA GLY A 283 -26.98 -10.37 -5.30
C GLY A 283 -25.99 -11.45 -4.82
N TYR A 284 -25.12 -11.97 -5.69
CA TYR A 284 -24.11 -12.99 -5.38
C TYR A 284 -22.70 -12.43 -5.48
N GLN A 285 -21.80 -12.86 -4.60
CA GLN A 285 -20.39 -12.48 -4.67
C GLN A 285 -19.71 -13.23 -5.82
N LEU A 286 -18.98 -12.52 -6.69
CA LEU A 286 -18.27 -13.14 -7.82
C LEU A 286 -17.23 -14.15 -7.33
N TYR A 287 -16.45 -13.74 -6.33
CA TYR A 287 -15.57 -14.55 -5.52
C TYR A 287 -16.24 -14.69 -4.16
N GLY A 288 -16.89 -15.83 -3.88
CA GLY A 288 -17.66 -15.99 -2.64
C GLY A 288 -17.67 -17.38 -2.02
N LEU A 289 -17.10 -18.39 -2.69
CA LEU A 289 -17.23 -19.78 -2.29
C LEU A 289 -16.39 -20.09 -1.04
N THR A 290 -15.21 -19.49 -0.92
CA THR A 290 -14.32 -19.68 0.24
C THR A 290 -14.21 -18.42 1.09
N GLU A 291 -13.80 -18.55 2.35
CA GLU A 291 -13.55 -17.40 3.23
C GLU A 291 -12.56 -16.42 2.60
N GLY A 292 -11.45 -16.93 2.04
CA GLY A 292 -10.46 -16.12 1.35
C GLY A 292 -11.03 -15.33 0.19
N GLN A 293 -11.97 -15.90 -0.57
CA GLN A 293 -12.65 -15.20 -1.66
C GLN A 293 -13.60 -14.09 -1.17
N ARG A 294 -14.22 -14.25 0.00
CA ARG A 294 -15.09 -13.23 0.61
C ARG A 294 -14.29 -12.08 1.22
N ILE A 295 -13.16 -12.40 1.85
CA ILE A 295 -12.33 -11.46 2.61
C ILE A 295 -11.26 -10.78 1.75
N GLY A 296 -10.65 -11.50 0.81
CA GLY A 296 -9.55 -11.02 -0.02
C GLY A 296 -9.84 -9.68 -0.73
N PRO A 297 -10.95 -9.53 -1.46
CA PRO A 297 -11.31 -8.26 -2.10
C PRO A 297 -11.46 -7.10 -1.11
N ILE A 298 -11.84 -7.36 0.15
CA ILE A 298 -11.92 -6.31 1.18
C ILE A 298 -10.51 -5.76 1.50
N TRP A 299 -9.51 -6.64 1.59
CA TRP A 299 -8.13 -6.22 1.86
C TRP A 299 -7.49 -5.40 0.75
N LEU A 300 -8.09 -5.40 -0.44
CA LEU A 300 -7.62 -4.58 -1.55
C LEU A 300 -8.07 -3.12 -1.47
N PHE A 301 -9.12 -2.78 -0.72
CA PHE A 301 -9.53 -1.38 -0.53
C PHE A 301 -8.40 -0.45 -0.07
N PRO A 302 -7.65 -0.75 1.02
CA PRO A 302 -6.52 0.08 1.41
C PRO A 302 -5.36 -0.06 0.42
N CYS A 303 -5.16 -1.24 -0.18
CA CYS A 303 -4.10 -1.46 -1.15
C CYS A 303 -4.25 -0.57 -2.38
N MET A 304 -5.46 -0.35 -2.92
CA MET A 304 -5.67 0.55 -4.06
C MET A 304 -5.15 1.96 -3.78
N VAL A 305 -5.46 2.51 -2.60
CA VAL A 305 -5.01 3.84 -2.18
C VAL A 305 -3.49 3.87 -2.03
N LEU A 306 -2.93 2.89 -1.32
CA LEU A 306 -1.49 2.85 -1.04
C LEU A 306 -0.66 2.57 -2.30
N LEU A 307 -1.11 1.70 -3.20
CA LEU A 307 -0.47 1.42 -4.48
C LEU A 307 -0.54 2.62 -5.42
N PHE A 308 -1.56 3.46 -5.33
CA PHE A 308 -1.64 4.70 -6.09
C PHE A 308 -0.71 5.78 -5.52
N VAL A 309 -0.65 5.94 -4.19
CA VAL A 309 0.10 7.03 -3.54
C VAL A 309 1.60 6.76 -3.48
N THR A 310 2.02 5.51 -3.26
CA THR A 310 3.44 5.18 -3.03
C THR A 310 4.38 5.49 -4.21
N PRO A 311 4.00 5.33 -5.50
CA PRO A 311 4.82 5.82 -6.61
C PRO A 311 4.96 7.34 -6.64
N ILE A 312 3.90 8.08 -6.26
CA ILE A 312 3.93 9.55 -6.22
C ILE A 312 4.95 10.04 -5.19
N MET A 313 4.88 9.51 -3.96
CA MET A 313 5.87 9.78 -2.90
C MET A 313 7.29 9.44 -3.38
N SER A 314 7.43 8.29 -4.02
CA SER A 314 8.71 7.83 -4.56
C SER A 314 9.29 8.77 -5.62
N ARG A 315 8.47 9.26 -6.55
CA ARG A 315 8.90 10.21 -7.58
C ARG A 315 9.36 11.55 -6.98
N ILE A 316 8.67 12.05 -5.96
CA ILE A 316 9.05 13.31 -5.29
C ILE A 316 10.45 13.18 -4.67
N ILE A 317 10.70 12.09 -3.95
CA ILE A 317 12.00 11.81 -3.32
C ILE A 317 13.07 11.59 -4.41
N TYR A 318 12.80 10.75 -5.41
CA TYR A 318 13.75 10.43 -6.47
C TYR A 318 14.20 11.65 -7.26
N LYS A 319 13.31 12.62 -7.52
CA LYS A 319 13.68 13.87 -8.21
C LYS A 319 14.75 14.68 -7.48
N ARG A 320 14.88 14.51 -6.16
CA ARG A 320 15.84 15.22 -5.31
C ARG A 320 17.08 14.40 -4.97
N THR A 321 17.03 13.07 -5.15
CA THR A 321 18.12 12.16 -4.75
C THR A 321 18.75 11.40 -5.90
N ARG A 322 18.04 11.21 -7.02
CA ARG A 322 18.35 10.22 -8.07
C ARG A 322 18.58 8.82 -7.47
N ASN A 323 17.99 8.53 -6.30
CA ASN A 323 18.16 7.27 -5.60
C ASN A 323 16.78 6.62 -5.42
N PRO A 324 16.48 5.52 -6.16
CA PRO A 324 15.17 4.89 -6.11
C PRO A 324 14.97 4.06 -4.82
N TYR A 325 16.03 3.72 -4.11
CA TYR A 325 15.97 2.81 -2.96
C TYR A 325 15.38 3.49 -1.72
N ILE A 326 15.64 4.79 -1.50
CA ILE A 326 15.15 5.53 -0.31
C ILE A 326 13.64 5.36 -0.13
N ALA A 327 12.86 5.77 -1.14
CA ALA A 327 11.40 5.67 -1.06
C ALA A 327 10.90 4.23 -1.10
N GLY A 328 11.59 3.33 -1.81
CA GLY A 328 11.26 1.92 -1.83
C GLY A 328 11.37 1.27 -0.45
N LEU A 329 12.43 1.57 0.29
CA LEU A 329 12.65 1.11 1.67
C LEU A 329 11.63 1.71 2.64
N ILE A 330 11.39 3.03 2.56
CA ILE A 330 10.37 3.71 3.36
C ILE A 330 9.01 3.06 3.13
N ASN A 331 8.57 2.93 1.87
CA ASN A 331 7.28 2.34 1.54
C ASN A 331 7.18 0.88 2.00
N ALA A 332 8.23 0.06 1.80
CA ALA A 332 8.24 -1.33 2.25
C ALA A 332 8.03 -1.45 3.77
N MET A 333 8.83 -0.72 4.55
CA MET A 333 8.80 -0.74 6.01
C MET A 333 7.49 -0.17 6.56
N PHE A 334 7.00 0.93 5.99
CA PHE A 334 5.74 1.54 6.42
C PHE A 334 4.56 0.59 6.20
N ILE A 335 4.46 0.01 5.01
CA ILE A 335 3.31 -0.80 4.62
C ILE A 335 3.31 -2.15 5.34
N VAL A 336 4.47 -2.79 5.53
CA VAL A 336 4.51 -4.05 6.31
C VAL A 336 4.11 -3.83 7.76
N MET A 337 4.51 -2.70 8.36
CA MET A 337 4.12 -2.35 9.73
C MET A 337 2.61 -2.12 9.84
N ILE A 338 2.02 -1.41 8.88
CA ILE A 338 0.57 -1.21 8.82
C ILE A 338 -0.16 -2.54 8.62
N SER A 339 0.33 -3.40 7.73
CA SER A 339 -0.28 -4.70 7.45
C SER A 339 -0.29 -5.58 8.71
N CYS A 340 0.85 -5.68 9.41
CA CYS A 340 0.99 -6.54 10.59
C CYS A 340 0.30 -5.98 11.84
N SER A 341 0.13 -4.67 11.93
CA SER A 341 -0.54 -4.02 13.06
C SER A 341 -2.07 -4.08 12.97
N ASN A 342 -2.62 -4.17 11.76
CA ASN A 342 -4.08 -4.14 11.53
C ASN A 342 -4.71 -5.52 11.34
N THR A 343 -4.01 -6.59 11.73
CA THR A 343 -4.47 -7.96 11.51
C THR A 343 -4.40 -8.79 12.79
N THR A 344 -5.16 -9.88 12.81
CA THR A 344 -5.15 -10.87 13.88
C THR A 344 -3.88 -11.71 13.81
N THR A 345 -3.32 -12.05 14.96
CA THR A 345 -2.14 -12.92 15.09
C THR A 345 -2.60 -14.28 15.62
N ILE A 346 -2.35 -15.34 14.87
CA ILE A 346 -2.72 -16.71 15.23
C ILE A 346 -1.54 -17.33 15.97
N LEU A 347 -1.69 -17.54 17.28
CA LEU A 347 -0.67 -18.19 18.10
C LEU A 347 -0.81 -19.71 17.95
N GLY A 348 0.25 -20.38 17.47
CA GLY A 348 0.33 -21.86 17.38
C GLY A 348 0.39 -22.46 15.97
N GLY A 349 0.21 -21.65 14.92
CA GLY A 349 0.20 -22.11 13.53
C GLY A 349 -1.03 -22.99 13.20
N GLY A 350 -1.53 -22.91 11.97
CA GLY A 350 -2.67 -23.71 11.52
C GLY A 350 -3.49 -23.02 10.45
N GLU A 351 -4.24 -23.80 9.69
CA GLU A 351 -5.28 -23.25 8.81
C GLU A 351 -6.44 -22.74 9.67
N LEU A 352 -6.77 -21.46 9.53
CA LEU A 352 -8.04 -20.94 10.00
C LEU A 352 -9.10 -21.50 9.06
N ILE A 353 -9.76 -22.57 9.47
CA ILE A 353 -10.93 -23.12 8.80
C ILE A 353 -12.15 -22.47 9.47
N ALA A 354 -12.58 -21.31 8.97
CA ALA A 354 -13.93 -20.87 9.25
C ALA A 354 -14.87 -21.69 8.35
N THR A 355 -15.39 -22.80 8.88
CA THR A 355 -16.53 -23.48 8.25
C THR A 355 -17.70 -22.51 8.25
N THR A 356 -18.18 -22.14 7.07
CA THR A 356 -19.43 -21.38 6.97
C THR A 356 -20.62 -22.29 7.22
N PHE A 357 -21.53 -21.82 8.07
CA PHE A 357 -22.93 -22.19 8.08
C PHE A 357 -23.63 -21.76 6.79
#